data_AF-F9DEN0-F1
#
_entry.id   AF-F9DEN0-F1
#
_cell.length_a   1.000
_cell.length_b   1.000
_cell.length_c   1.000
_cell.angle_alpha   90.00
_cell.angle_beta   90.00
_cell.angle_gamma   90.00
#
_symmetry.space_group_name_H-M   'P 1'
#
loop_
_entity.id
_entity.type
_entity.pdbx_description
1 polymer ?
#
loop_
_entity_poly.entity_id
_entity_poly.type
_entity_poly.pdbx_seq_one_letter_code
_entity_poly.pdbx_strand_id
1 'polypeptide(L)'
;TEEGIKHRGRRCIEPEAVFGQTKYNKVYKRFRHFGKDKVKMDFAFFAIAFNIGKMCRKTNLKELKDIMEVLLGSFRCSIQVYIGYLKPYKSFYMKLAA
;
A
#
# COMPACT_ATOMS: atom_id res chain seq x y z
N THR A 1 -26.46 2.83 12.12
CA THR A 1 -25.92 2.63 13.48
C THR A 1 -24.48 2.16 13.41
N GLU A 2 -23.61 2.64 14.30
CA GLU A 2 -22.20 2.27 14.39
C GLU A 2 -21.99 0.74 14.50
N GLU A 3 -22.88 0.06 15.23
CA GLU A 3 -22.88 -1.40 15.36
C GLU A 3 -23.08 -2.10 14.00
N GLY A 4 -23.99 -1.59 13.17
CA GLY A 4 -24.22 -2.11 11.83
C GLY A 4 -22.95 -2.09 10.99
N ILE A 5 -22.15 -1.02 11.07
CA ILE A 5 -20.86 -0.86 10.37
C ILE A 5 -19.81 -1.84 10.91
N LYS A 6 -19.74 -2.01 12.24
CA LYS A 6 -18.85 -2.98 12.91
C LYS A 6 -19.16 -4.42 12.47
N HIS A 7 -20.43 -4.77 12.32
CA HIS A 7 -20.84 -6.07 11.80
C HIS A 7 -20.54 -6.24 10.30
N ARG A 8 -20.60 -5.17 9.49
CA ARG A 8 -20.20 -5.23 8.06
C ARG A 8 -18.73 -5.61 7.89
N GLY A 9 -17.85 -5.10 8.75
CA GLY A 9 -16.41 -5.40 8.72
C GLY A 9 -16.04 -6.81 9.20
N ARG A 10 -16.95 -7.48 9.92
CA ARG A 10 -16.79 -8.85 10.44
C ARG A 10 -17.52 -9.93 9.62
N ARG A 11 -18.16 -9.57 8.52
CA ARG A 11 -18.88 -10.58 7.71
C ARG A 11 -17.93 -11.63 7.17
N CYS A 12 -18.46 -12.85 7.06
CA CYS A 12 -17.93 -13.86 6.18
C CYS A 12 -17.69 -13.22 4.81
N ILE A 13 -16.59 -13.62 4.17
CA ILE A 13 -16.32 -13.16 2.81
C ILE A 13 -17.39 -13.81 1.92
N GLU A 14 -18.26 -12.98 1.33
CA GLU A 14 -19.25 -13.46 0.36
C GLU A 14 -18.50 -14.20 -0.76
N PRO A 15 -18.75 -15.52 -0.95
CA PRO A 15 -17.99 -16.31 -1.89
C PRO A 15 -18.10 -15.75 -3.32
N GLU A 16 -19.23 -15.16 -3.68
CA GLU A 16 -19.52 -14.52 -4.96
C GLU A 16 -18.55 -13.37 -5.26
N ALA A 17 -18.23 -12.55 -4.25
CA ALA A 17 -17.31 -11.43 -4.42
C ALA A 17 -15.87 -11.91 -4.69
N VAL A 18 -15.47 -13.02 -4.07
CA VAL A 18 -14.17 -13.65 -4.31
C VAL A 18 -14.10 -14.21 -5.71
N PHE A 19 -15.15 -14.91 -6.16
CA PHE A 19 -15.20 -15.44 -7.52
C PHE A 19 -15.22 -14.33 -8.58
N GLY A 20 -15.92 -13.22 -8.34
CA GLY A 20 -15.87 -12.04 -9.20
C GLY A 20 -14.46 -11.46 -9.31
N GLN A 21 -13.80 -11.20 -8.19
CA GLN A 21 -12.43 -10.69 -8.18
C GLN A 21 -11.42 -11.67 -8.81
N THR A 22 -11.62 -12.97 -8.57
CA THR A 22 -10.77 -14.03 -9.12
C THR A 22 -10.85 -14.05 -10.65
N LYS A 23 -12.05 -13.93 -11.21
CA LYS A 23 -12.30 -13.96 -12.66
C LYS A 23 -11.87 -12.69 -13.38
N TYR A 24 -12.24 -11.53 -12.86
CA TYR A 24 -12.04 -10.24 -13.53
C TYR A 24 -10.70 -9.58 -13.15
N ASN A 25 -10.38 -9.47 -11.85
CA ASN A 25 -9.20 -8.74 -11.39
C ASN A 25 -7.92 -9.60 -11.38
N LYS A 26 -8.06 -10.92 -11.20
CA LYS A 26 -6.93 -11.87 -11.20
C LYS A 26 -6.83 -12.70 -12.48
N VAL A 27 -7.72 -12.46 -13.44
CA VAL A 27 -7.74 -13.11 -14.77
C VAL A 27 -7.76 -14.64 -14.69
N TYR A 28 -8.26 -15.20 -13.58
CA TYR A 28 -8.37 -16.64 -13.40
C TYR A 28 -9.75 -17.10 -13.89
N LYS A 29 -9.85 -17.40 -15.18
CA LYS A 29 -11.10 -17.72 -15.87
C LYS A 29 -11.42 -19.22 -15.92
N ARG A 30 -10.42 -20.10 -15.87
CA ARG A 30 -10.55 -21.56 -15.94
C ARG A 30 -9.48 -22.21 -15.07
N PHE A 31 -9.76 -23.41 -14.56
CA PHE A 31 -8.76 -24.23 -13.90
C PHE A 31 -7.61 -24.54 -14.85
N ARG A 32 -6.38 -24.39 -14.35
CA ARG A 32 -5.16 -24.66 -15.13
C ARG A 32 -4.71 -26.10 -15.00
N HIS A 33 -5.06 -26.74 -13.89
CA HIS A 33 -4.71 -28.12 -13.60
C HIS A 33 -5.92 -29.04 -13.69
N PHE A 34 -5.67 -30.27 -14.11
CA PHE A 34 -6.68 -31.33 -14.20
C PHE A 34 -6.55 -32.30 -13.02
N GLY A 35 -7.69 -32.78 -12.53
CA GLY A 35 -7.78 -33.66 -11.37
C GLY A 35 -8.18 -32.92 -10.09
N LYS A 36 -9.02 -33.57 -9.29
CA LYS A 36 -9.67 -32.97 -8.11
C LYS A 36 -8.67 -32.42 -7.10
N ASP A 37 -7.57 -33.13 -6.87
CA ASP A 37 -6.56 -32.73 -5.87
C ASP A 37 -5.78 -31.50 -6.32
N LYS A 38 -5.43 -31.41 -7.60
CA LYS A 38 -4.69 -30.25 -8.14
C LYS A 38 -5.57 -29.00 -8.20
N VAL A 39 -6.85 -29.15 -8.57
CA VAL A 39 -7.83 -28.05 -8.51
C VAL A 39 -8.03 -27.57 -7.08
N LYS A 40 -8.06 -28.49 -6.10
CA LYS A 40 -8.15 -28.14 -4.67
C LYS A 40 -6.92 -27.37 -4.19
N MET A 41 -5.72 -27.76 -4.62
CA MET A 41 -4.49 -27.03 -4.32
C MET A 41 -4.52 -25.61 -4.90
N ASP A 42 -4.89 -25.45 -6.18
CA ASP A 42 -5.03 -24.12 -6.81
C ASP A 42 -5.96 -23.21 -6.01
N PHE A 43 -7.12 -23.73 -5.61
CA PHE A 43 -8.09 -22.98 -4.82
C PHE A 43 -7.54 -22.60 -3.43
N ALA A 44 -6.80 -23.50 -2.78
CA ALA A 44 -6.16 -23.22 -1.49
C ALA A 44 -5.11 -22.10 -1.61
N PHE A 45 -4.26 -22.12 -2.63
CA PHE A 45 -3.31 -21.04 -2.89
C PHE A 45 -4.00 -19.70 -3.13
N PHE A 46 -5.09 -19.70 -3.90
CA PHE A 46 -5.90 -18.49 -4.10
C PHE A 46 -6.45 -17.94 -2.77
N ALA A 47 -7.05 -18.79 -1.94
CA ALA A 47 -7.59 -18.37 -0.65
C ALA A 47 -6.51 -17.75 0.27
N ILE A 48 -5.32 -18.36 0.33
CA ILE A 48 -4.17 -17.84 1.09
C ILE A 48 -3.73 -16.48 0.53
N ALA A 49 -3.57 -16.37 -0.79
CA ALA A 49 -3.16 -15.12 -1.44
C ALA A 49 -4.18 -13.98 -1.21
N PHE A 50 -5.48 -14.28 -1.25
CA PHE A 50 -6.53 -13.31 -0.95
C PHE A 50 -6.48 -12.84 0.52
N ASN A 51 -6.23 -13.75 1.45
CA ASN A 51 -6.11 -13.42 2.88
C ASN A 51 -4.88 -12.54 3.15
N ILE A 52 -3.72 -12.88 2.58
CA ILE A 52 -2.51 -12.04 2.66
C ILE A 52 -2.79 -10.66 2.06
N GLY A 53 -3.37 -10.60 0.86
CA GLY A 53 -3.75 -9.34 0.24
C GLY A 53 -4.72 -8.51 1.08
N LYS A 54 -5.63 -9.16 1.83
CA LYS A 54 -6.54 -8.49 2.76
C LYS A 54 -5.79 -7.93 3.97
N MET A 55 -4.81 -8.65 4.50
CA MET A 55 -3.94 -8.14 5.58
C MET A 55 -3.13 -6.93 5.11
N CYS A 56 -2.52 -7.00 3.92
CA CYS A 56 -1.73 -5.89 3.35
C CYS A 56 -2.55 -4.62 3.07
N ARG A 57 -3.85 -4.76 2.77
CA ARG A 57 -4.75 -3.61 2.62
C ARG A 57 -5.24 -3.06 3.97
N LYS A 58 -5.21 -3.88 5.01
CA LYS A 58 -5.59 -3.51 6.39
C LYS A 58 -4.48 -2.75 7.10
N THR A 59 -3.21 -3.07 6.82
CA THR A 59 -2.09 -2.21 7.22
C THR A 59 -2.34 -0.84 6.61
N ASN A 60 -2.64 0.14 7.46
CA ASN A 60 -3.17 1.42 7.04
C ASN A 60 -2.18 2.10 6.09
N LEU A 61 -2.49 2.10 4.79
CA LEU A 61 -1.89 3.00 3.81
C LEU A 61 -1.92 4.47 4.29
N LYS A 62 -2.86 4.78 5.19
CA LYS A 62 -2.94 6.05 5.89
C LYS A 62 -1.82 6.25 6.92
N GLU A 63 -1.53 5.27 7.77
CA GLU A 63 -0.40 5.33 8.71
C GLU A 63 0.94 5.43 7.97
N LEU A 64 1.11 4.68 6.88
CA LEU A 64 2.30 4.81 6.03
C LEU A 64 2.37 6.17 5.34
N LYS A 65 1.26 6.71 4.84
CA LYS A 65 1.21 8.06 4.28
C LYS A 65 1.52 9.13 5.32
N ASP A 66 0.97 9.02 6.52
CA ASP A 66 1.19 9.97 7.62
C ASP A 66 2.66 9.95 8.05
N ILE A 67 3.28 8.76 8.14
CA ILE A 67 4.72 8.62 8.38
C ILE A 67 5.54 9.23 7.24
N MET A 68 5.17 8.98 5.98
CA MET A 68 5.88 9.54 4.81
C MET A 68 5.77 11.06 4.74
N GLU A 69 4.62 11.65 5.07
CA GLU A 69 4.43 13.11 5.12
C GLU A 69 5.26 13.76 6.24
N VAL A 70 5.31 13.15 7.43
CA VAL A 70 6.19 13.61 8.52
C VAL A 70 7.66 13.53 8.10
N LEU A 71 8.06 12.44 7.44
CA LEU A 71 9.42 12.27 6.92
C LEU A 71 9.74 13.38 5.90
N LEU A 72 8.89 13.59 4.89
CA LEU A 72 9.08 14.64 3.87
C LEU A 72 9.12 16.04 4.48
N GLY A 73 8.31 16.32 5.51
CA GLY A 73 8.35 17.59 6.26
C GLY A 73 9.69 17.82 6.96
N SER A 74 10.21 16.79 7.64
CA SER A 74 11.53 16.86 8.29
C SER A 74 12.67 17.06 7.28
N PHE A 75 12.66 16.34 6.16
CA PHE A 75 13.66 16.49 5.10
C PHE A 75 13.58 17.86 4.41
N ARG A 76 12.39 18.43 4.20
CA ARG A 76 12.23 19.79 3.66
C ARG A 76 12.85 20.84 4.58
N CYS A 77 12.68 20.71 5.89
CA CYS A 77 13.23 21.65 6.85
C CYS A 77 14.77 21.61 6.85
N SER A 78 15.37 20.41 6.84
CA SER A 78 16.83 20.25 6.76
C SER A 78 17.43 20.79 5.45
N ILE A 79 16.76 20.58 4.31
CA ILE A 79 17.22 21.12 3.02
C ILE A 79 17.14 22.66 3.02
N GLN A 80 16.07 23.24 3.56
CA GLN A 80 15.92 24.71 3.63
C GLN A 80 17.01 25.34 4.51
N VAL A 81 17.34 24.71 5.64
CA VAL A 81 18.42 25.13 6.53
C VAL A 81 19.78 25.05 5.82
N TYR A 82 20.08 23.95 5.13
CA TYR A 82 21.35 23.79 4.40
C TYR A 82 21.51 24.78 3.24
N ILE A 83 20.45 25.03 2.46
CA ILE A 83 20.43 26.06 1.41
C ILE A 83 20.60 27.47 2.03
N GLY A 84 20.02 27.70 3.21
CA GLY A 84 20.19 28.93 3.98
C GLY A 84 21.64 29.22 4.35
N TYR A 85 22.40 28.19 4.77
CA TYR A 85 23.84 28.31 5.02
C TYR A 85 24.69 28.44 3.76
N LEU A 86 24.24 27.90 2.61
CA LEU A 86 25.00 27.95 1.35
C LEU A 86 24.88 29.30 0.62
N LYS A 87 23.74 30.00 0.76
CA LYS A 87 23.52 31.33 0.17
C LYS A 87 24.53 32.42 0.61
N PRO A 88 24.87 32.59 1.90
CA PRO A 88 25.81 33.63 2.35
C PRO A 88 27.24 33.38 1.88
N TYR A 89 27.67 32.11 1.82
CA TYR A 89 28.97 31.71 1.26
C TYR A 89 29.11 32.22 -0.19
N LYS A 90 28.15 31.96 -1.07
CA LYS A 90 28.24 32.39 -2.48
C LYS A 90 28.30 33.91 -2.64
N SER A 91 27.57 34.66 -1.82
CA SER A 91 27.61 36.14 -1.84
C SER A 91 28.94 36.71 -1.32
N PHE A 92 29.56 36.06 -0.33
CA PHE A 92 30.82 36.49 0.25
C PHE A 92 32.00 36.36 -0.73
N TYR A 93 32.13 35.21 -1.42
CA TYR A 93 33.20 35.03 -2.42
C TYR A 93 33.04 35.94 -3.64
N MET A 94 31.81 36.25 -4.06
CA MET A 94 31.56 37.18 -5.16
C MET A 94 31.95 38.63 -4.81
N LYS A 95 31.94 39.02 -3.53
CA LYS A 95 32.42 40.34 -3.06
C LYS A 95 33.94 40.41 -2.90
N LEU A 96 34.59 39.26 -2.70
CA LEU A 96 36.05 39.14 -2.61
C LEU A 96 36.73 39.06 -3.98
N ALA A 97 35.98 38.71 -5.02
CA ALA A 97 36.46 38.61 -6.40
C ALA A 97 36.25 39.89 -7.23
N ALA A 98 35.77 40.98 -6.61
CA ALA A 98 35.60 42.31 -7.21
C ALA A 98 36.62 43.28 -6.59
#